data_AF-A0A9W9GBE5-F1
#
_entry.id   AF-A0A9W9GBE5-F1
#
_cell.length_a   1.000
_cell.length_b   1.000
_cell.length_c   1.000
_cell.angle_alpha   90.00
_cell.angle_beta   90.00
_cell.angle_gamma   90.00
#
_symmetry.space_group_name_H-M   'P 1'
#
loop_
_entity.id
_entity.type
_entity.pdbx_description
1 polymer ?
#
loop_
_entity_poly.entity_id
_entity_poly.type
_entity_poly.pdbx_seq_one_letter_code
_entity_poly.pdbx_strand_id
1 'polypeptide(L)'
;MEAQPTFTRQDACSIPNMSSWHGTNRQSEPYLIQISWPLEWPKIENLHELSDPVDVIFDLTPPCDLYTAPRGPDGLPQPQSYGGADLFLEFISEDIHSFVFSKIFPNVSVHQSGIFGHSYGALFVLHALYKAPESFDAYLAASPSIWWNEEFILQEEQKFHDRKELYHKPIVWLSYGCLEQAPVRESHENEEQFLNRVHRSRERRMADNCDDMALRLLENKCVGSVKRRAYEDEYHGSVIAGALSGAIGWFLEKSAHA
;
A
#
# COMPACT_ATOMS: atom_id res chain seq x y z
N MET A 1 8.91 -22.04 19.74
CA MET A 1 7.46 -21.97 19.50
C MET A 1 7.16 -20.51 19.32
N GLU A 2 6.79 -20.08 18.13
CA GLU A 2 6.28 -18.74 17.91
C GLU A 2 4.94 -18.56 18.64
N ALA A 3 4.68 -17.35 19.13
CA ALA A 3 3.45 -17.03 19.81
C ALA A 3 2.28 -17.05 18.81
N GLN A 4 1.08 -17.42 19.27
CA GLN A 4 -0.12 -17.29 18.45
C GLN A 4 -0.54 -15.81 18.40
N PRO A 5 -1.03 -15.32 17.24
CA PRO A 5 -1.56 -13.96 17.17
C PRO A 5 -2.76 -13.81 18.09
N THR A 6 -2.86 -12.65 18.74
CA THR A 6 -3.99 -12.35 19.64
C THR A 6 -4.86 -11.27 19.04
N PHE A 7 -6.17 -11.31 19.33
CA PHE A 7 -7.12 -10.29 18.88
C PHE A 7 -8.14 -10.05 19.99
N THR A 8 -8.08 -8.87 20.60
CA THR A 8 -8.95 -8.47 21.70
C THR A 8 -9.84 -7.33 21.24
N ARG A 9 -11.16 -7.55 21.24
CA ARG A 9 -12.14 -6.54 20.85
C ARG A 9 -12.10 -5.37 21.82
N GLN A 10 -12.17 -4.15 21.32
CA GLN A 10 -12.36 -2.96 22.14
C GLN A 10 -13.85 -2.70 22.33
N ASP A 11 -14.25 -2.41 23.58
CA ASP A 11 -15.64 -2.10 23.93
C ASP A 11 -16.08 -0.72 23.44
N ALA A 12 -15.13 0.20 23.23
CA ALA A 12 -15.35 1.53 22.69
C ALA A 12 -14.55 1.70 21.39
N CYS A 13 -15.23 1.98 20.28
CA CYS A 13 -14.59 2.49 19.07
C CYS A 13 -14.95 3.96 18.92
N SER A 14 -13.93 4.83 18.90
CA SER A 14 -14.10 6.28 18.77
C SER A 14 -14.60 6.72 17.38
N ILE A 15 -14.55 5.82 16.40
CA ILE A 15 -14.96 6.09 15.02
C ILE A 15 -16.35 5.49 14.78
N PRO A 16 -17.34 6.31 14.36
CA PRO A 16 -18.67 5.85 13.99
C PRO A 16 -18.68 4.66 13.02
N ASN A 17 -19.54 3.68 13.27
CA ASN A 17 -19.75 2.51 12.40
C ASN A 17 -18.51 1.64 12.17
N MET A 18 -17.60 1.64 13.14
CA MET A 18 -16.38 0.85 13.14
C MET A 18 -16.31 0.00 14.41
N SER A 19 -15.79 -1.21 14.29
CA SER A 19 -15.33 -1.99 15.45
C SER A 19 -13.81 -2.02 15.45
N SER A 20 -13.21 -1.93 16.64
CA SER A 20 -11.77 -1.97 16.83
C SER A 20 -11.34 -3.23 17.58
N TRP A 21 -10.18 -3.75 17.25
CA TRP A 21 -9.47 -4.79 17.99
C TRP A 21 -8.02 -4.35 18.21
N HIS A 22 -7.50 -4.59 19.40
CA HIS A 22 -6.05 -4.66 19.60
C HIS A 22 -5.61 -6.08 19.28
N GLY A 23 -4.70 -6.22 18.33
CA GLY A 23 -4.10 -7.49 17.99
C GLY A 23 -2.59 -7.50 18.15
N THR A 24 -2.01 -8.69 18.18
CA THR A 24 -0.55 -8.87 18.08
C THR A 24 -0.24 -9.91 17.01
N ASN A 25 0.82 -9.68 16.22
CA ASN A 25 1.35 -10.73 15.33
C ASN A 25 2.11 -11.82 16.12
N ARG A 26 2.65 -12.82 15.42
CA ARG A 26 3.45 -13.92 16.01
C ARG A 26 4.71 -13.46 16.74
N GLN A 27 5.16 -12.23 16.48
CA GLN A 27 6.32 -11.58 17.08
C GLN A 27 5.95 -10.64 18.22
N SER A 28 4.68 -10.63 18.63
CA SER A 28 4.14 -9.75 19.67
C SER A 28 4.15 -8.25 19.32
N GLU A 29 4.25 -7.89 18.03
CA GLU A 29 4.08 -6.50 17.62
C GLU A 29 2.61 -6.11 17.68
N PRO A 30 2.27 -4.96 18.29
CA PRO A 30 0.88 -4.54 18.47
C PRO A 30 0.31 -3.90 17.21
N TYR A 31 -0.93 -4.25 16.88
CA TYR A 31 -1.70 -3.68 15.77
C TYR A 31 -3.06 -3.19 16.27
N LEU A 32 -3.47 -2.00 15.80
CA LEU A 32 -4.86 -1.56 15.88
C LEU A 32 -5.57 -1.96 14.60
N ILE A 33 -6.59 -2.82 14.72
CA ILE A 33 -7.38 -3.31 13.58
C ILE A 33 -8.75 -2.67 13.67
N GLN A 34 -9.14 -1.97 12.62
CA GLN A 34 -10.43 -1.30 12.56
C GLN A 34 -11.19 -1.76 11.32
N ILE A 35 -12.41 -2.27 11.52
CA ILE A 35 -13.25 -2.79 10.44
C ILE A 35 -14.52 -1.97 10.40
N SER A 36 -14.82 -1.37 9.24
CA SER A 36 -16.09 -0.70 8.95
C SER A 36 -16.97 -1.58 8.06
N TRP A 37 -18.18 -1.88 8.52
CA TRP A 37 -19.23 -2.65 7.83
C TRP A 37 -20.54 -2.43 8.61
N PRO A 38 -21.76 -2.48 8.02
CA PRO A 38 -22.99 -2.19 8.78
C PRO A 38 -23.20 -3.19 9.92
N LEU A 39 -22.74 -2.78 11.10
CA LEU A 39 -23.18 -3.23 12.40
C LEU A 39 -24.10 -2.12 12.89
N GLU A 40 -25.27 -2.50 13.40
CA GLU A 40 -26.43 -1.66 13.73
C GLU A 40 -26.10 -0.20 14.10
N TRP A 41 -26.84 0.77 13.53
CA TRP A 41 -26.67 2.20 13.81
C TRP A 41 -27.32 2.62 15.15
N PRO A 42 -26.57 2.83 16.25
CA PRO A 42 -27.04 3.74 17.29
C PRO A 42 -26.88 5.19 16.81
N LYS A 43 -27.89 6.02 17.10
CA LYS A 43 -27.78 7.48 16.92
C LYS A 43 -26.65 8.02 17.78
N ILE A 44 -25.76 8.79 17.17
CA ILE A 44 -24.65 9.42 17.87
C ILE A 44 -25.14 10.73 18.50
N GLU A 45 -25.20 10.75 19.82
CA GLU A 45 -25.26 11.98 20.60
C GLU A 45 -23.85 12.20 21.19
N ASN A 46 -23.17 13.25 20.74
CA ASN A 46 -21.88 13.77 21.22
C ASN A 46 -20.61 13.25 20.52
N LEU A 47 -19.91 14.16 19.83
CA LEU A 47 -18.76 13.95 18.95
C LEU A 47 -17.47 14.61 19.49
N HIS A 48 -17.33 14.77 20.82
CA HIS A 48 -16.32 15.67 21.41
C HIS A 48 -15.22 15.03 22.26
N GLU A 49 -15.06 13.71 22.28
CA GLU A 49 -13.92 13.07 22.97
C GLU A 49 -13.17 12.14 22.01
N LEU A 50 -12.19 12.69 21.30
CA LEU A 50 -11.27 11.95 20.45
C LEU A 50 -9.84 12.20 20.93
N SER A 51 -9.30 11.28 21.72
CA SER A 51 -7.85 11.18 21.94
C SER A 51 -7.47 9.71 22.13
N ASP A 52 -6.84 9.14 21.12
CA ASP A 52 -5.84 8.07 21.27
C ASP A 52 -4.93 8.11 20.03
N PRO A 53 -3.73 8.72 20.11
CA PRO A 53 -2.75 8.61 19.05
C PRO A 53 -2.00 7.29 19.22
N VAL A 54 -2.33 6.30 18.39
CA VAL A 54 -1.38 5.21 18.11
C VAL A 54 -0.65 5.59 16.82
N ASP A 55 0.30 6.51 16.93
CA ASP A 55 1.22 6.88 15.85
C ASP A 55 2.33 5.81 15.73
N VAL A 56 1.96 4.55 15.48
CA VAL A 56 2.91 3.54 15.01
C VAL A 56 2.77 3.50 13.49
N ILE A 57 3.58 4.28 12.79
CA ILE A 57 3.75 4.12 11.35
C ILE A 57 4.51 2.79 11.16
N PHE A 58 3.80 1.76 10.72
CA PHE A 58 4.42 0.48 10.39
C PHE A 58 5.42 0.68 9.25
N ASP A 59 6.51 -0.06 9.34
CA ASP A 59 7.52 -0.05 8.32
C ASP A 59 7.12 -0.95 7.15
N LEU A 60 6.73 -0.30 6.06
CA LEU A 60 6.23 -0.92 4.84
C LEU A 60 7.35 -1.21 3.84
N THR A 61 8.61 -1.00 4.21
CA THR A 61 9.72 -1.07 3.26
C THR A 61 10.34 -2.46 3.18
N PRO A 62 10.77 -2.92 1.99
CA PRO A 62 11.44 -4.20 1.83
C PRO A 62 12.68 -4.34 2.73
N PRO A 63 12.95 -5.53 3.30
CA PRO A 63 14.20 -5.78 4.00
C PRO A 63 15.38 -5.72 3.02
N CYS A 64 16.41 -4.96 3.38
CA CYS A 64 17.61 -4.75 2.57
C CYS A 64 18.86 -4.65 3.44
N ASP A 65 19.99 -5.15 2.94
CA ASP A 65 21.28 -5.10 3.67
C ASP A 65 21.91 -3.70 3.66
N LEU A 66 21.67 -2.94 2.59
CA LEU A 66 22.17 -1.58 2.40
C LEU A 66 20.98 -0.64 2.26
N TYR A 67 20.96 0.42 3.08
CA TYR A 67 19.91 1.42 3.10
C TYR A 67 20.48 2.83 2.86
N THR A 68 20.00 3.47 1.81
CA THR A 68 20.23 4.88 1.49
C THR A 68 19.00 5.69 1.86
N ALA A 69 19.13 6.53 2.89
CA ALA A 69 18.03 7.34 3.38
C ALA A 69 17.56 8.37 2.35
N PRO A 70 16.23 8.56 2.17
CA PRO A 70 15.70 9.60 1.30
C PRO A 70 16.10 10.99 1.76
N ARG A 71 16.23 11.91 0.82
CA ARG A 71 16.46 13.33 1.16
C ARG A 71 15.15 14.01 1.52
N GLY A 72 15.18 14.77 2.61
CA GLY A 72 14.10 15.61 3.07
C GLY A 72 13.91 16.87 2.23
N PRO A 73 12.94 17.73 2.60
CA PRO A 73 12.73 18.99 1.91
C PRO A 73 13.93 19.94 1.94
N ASP A 74 14.76 19.81 2.98
CA ASP A 74 16.04 20.50 3.22
C ASP A 74 17.22 19.90 2.44
N GLY A 75 17.01 18.82 1.68
CA GLY A 75 18.04 18.11 0.92
C GLY A 75 18.95 17.20 1.76
N LEU A 76 18.72 17.14 3.08
CA LEU A 76 19.49 16.30 4.00
C LEU A 76 18.92 14.88 4.04
N PRO A 77 19.75 13.84 4.24
CA PRO A 77 19.26 12.49 4.47
C PRO A 77 18.32 12.43 5.68
N GLN A 78 17.17 11.78 5.54
CA GLN A 78 16.21 11.53 6.62
C GLN A 78 16.06 10.02 6.85
N PRO A 79 16.88 9.45 7.74
CA PRO A 79 16.80 8.03 8.09
C PRO A 79 15.43 7.71 8.69
N GLN A 80 14.89 6.56 8.30
CA GLN A 80 13.64 6.01 8.79
C GLN A 80 13.89 4.56 9.21
N SER A 81 13.02 4.00 10.05
CA SER A 81 12.98 2.54 10.21
C SER A 81 12.70 1.89 8.85
N TYR A 82 13.37 0.78 8.55
CA TYR A 82 13.24 0.07 7.28
C TYR A 82 13.36 -1.46 7.44
N GLY A 83 12.75 -2.19 6.50
CA GLY A 83 12.78 -3.65 6.41
C GLY A 83 11.60 -4.43 7.00
N GLY A 84 10.55 -3.77 7.47
CA GLY A 84 9.38 -4.41 8.09
C GLY A 84 8.39 -5.10 7.14
N ALA A 85 8.56 -4.98 5.81
CA ALA A 85 7.56 -5.45 4.85
C ALA A 85 7.28 -6.97 4.91
N ASP A 86 8.30 -7.82 5.12
CA ASP A 86 8.10 -9.28 5.20
C ASP A 86 7.15 -9.64 6.36
N LEU A 87 7.34 -9.00 7.52
CA LEU A 87 6.52 -9.21 8.72
C LEU A 87 5.08 -8.74 8.53
N PHE A 88 4.94 -7.57 7.91
CA PHE A 88 3.64 -6.99 7.65
C PHE A 88 2.85 -7.79 6.60
N LEU A 89 3.54 -8.38 5.61
CA LEU A 89 2.95 -9.27 4.62
C LEU A 89 2.41 -10.56 5.26
N GLU A 90 3.19 -11.20 6.12
CA GLU A 90 2.73 -12.38 6.88
C GLU A 90 1.50 -12.03 7.72
N PHE A 91 1.56 -10.90 8.44
CA PHE A 91 0.46 -10.46 9.28
C PHE A 91 -0.83 -10.19 8.49
N ILE A 92 -0.77 -9.50 7.34
CA ILE A 92 -1.97 -9.23 6.54
C ILE A 92 -2.50 -10.49 5.88
N SER A 93 -1.63 -11.23 5.18
CA SER A 93 -2.04 -12.33 4.30
C SER A 93 -2.42 -13.59 5.07
N GLU A 94 -1.84 -13.82 6.25
CA GLU A 94 -2.14 -14.99 7.07
C GLU A 94 -3.06 -14.63 8.25
N ASP A 95 -2.56 -13.81 9.17
CA ASP A 95 -3.18 -13.62 10.47
C ASP A 95 -4.48 -12.80 10.38
N ILE A 96 -4.44 -11.64 9.71
CA ILE A 96 -5.61 -10.77 9.49
C ILE A 96 -6.65 -11.45 8.61
N HIS A 97 -6.23 -12.01 7.47
CA HIS A 97 -7.14 -12.70 6.57
C HIS A 97 -7.89 -13.83 7.30
N SER A 98 -7.16 -14.68 8.02
CA SER A 98 -7.74 -15.76 8.82
C SER A 98 -8.66 -15.24 9.92
N PHE A 99 -8.27 -14.20 10.65
CA PHE A 99 -9.09 -13.60 11.70
C PHE A 99 -10.41 -13.05 11.15
N VAL A 100 -10.35 -12.24 10.09
CA VAL A 100 -11.53 -11.60 9.47
C VAL A 100 -12.52 -12.66 8.99
N PHE A 101 -12.08 -13.64 8.21
CA PHE A 101 -13.01 -14.59 7.59
C PHE A 101 -13.39 -15.78 8.47
N SER A 102 -12.60 -16.15 9.48
CA SER A 102 -12.98 -17.22 10.41
C SER A 102 -13.75 -16.74 11.65
N LYS A 103 -13.55 -15.48 12.08
CA LYS A 103 -14.16 -14.95 13.32
C LYS A 103 -15.21 -13.89 13.06
N ILE A 104 -14.94 -12.94 12.16
CA ILE A 104 -15.84 -11.81 11.94
C ILE A 104 -16.91 -12.16 10.90
N PHE A 105 -16.50 -12.83 9.81
CA PHE A 105 -17.39 -13.18 8.70
C PHE A 105 -17.36 -14.69 8.36
N PRO A 106 -17.69 -15.59 9.30
CA PRO A 106 -17.56 -17.04 9.11
C PRO A 106 -18.46 -17.62 8.00
N ASN A 107 -19.47 -16.87 7.55
CA ASN A 107 -20.41 -17.29 6.52
C ASN A 107 -20.18 -16.57 5.17
N VAL A 108 -19.08 -15.83 5.03
CA VAL A 108 -18.70 -15.16 3.78
C VAL A 108 -17.62 -15.98 3.08
N SER A 109 -17.83 -16.29 1.81
CA SER A 109 -16.81 -16.90 0.96
C SER A 109 -16.13 -15.79 0.14
N VAL A 110 -14.80 -15.73 0.24
CA VAL A 110 -13.99 -14.79 -0.53
C VAL A 110 -13.67 -15.43 -1.87
N HIS A 111 -14.20 -14.85 -2.95
CA HIS A 111 -13.91 -15.32 -4.30
C HIS A 111 -12.64 -14.68 -4.88
N GLN A 112 -12.41 -13.40 -4.56
CA GLN A 112 -11.22 -12.66 -4.94
C GLN A 112 -10.83 -11.70 -3.84
N SER A 113 -9.54 -11.43 -3.76
CA SER A 113 -8.89 -10.56 -2.80
C SER A 113 -7.96 -9.59 -3.54
N GLY A 114 -7.93 -8.35 -3.08
CA GLY A 114 -7.06 -7.32 -3.64
C GLY A 114 -6.38 -6.55 -2.54
N ILE A 115 -5.13 -6.17 -2.77
CA ILE A 115 -4.39 -5.29 -1.88
C ILE A 115 -4.12 -3.95 -2.56
N PHE A 116 -4.42 -2.87 -1.85
CA PHE A 116 -4.19 -1.51 -2.30
C PHE A 116 -3.20 -0.80 -1.39
N GLY A 117 -2.34 0.01 -1.97
CA GLY A 117 -1.44 0.88 -1.24
C GLY A 117 -1.15 2.15 -2.01
N HIS A 118 -0.76 3.20 -1.28
CA HIS A 118 -0.27 4.45 -1.83
C HIS A 118 1.15 4.75 -1.31
N SER A 119 2.01 5.35 -2.15
CA SER A 119 3.37 5.75 -1.75
C SER A 119 4.20 4.56 -1.22
N TYR A 120 4.60 4.55 0.05
CA TYR A 120 5.24 3.38 0.69
C TYR A 120 4.31 2.17 0.81
N GLY A 121 3.00 2.38 0.96
CA GLY A 121 2.03 1.29 0.85
C GLY A 121 2.01 0.68 -0.54
N ALA A 122 2.20 1.47 -1.60
CA ALA A 122 2.30 0.96 -2.96
C ALA A 122 3.64 0.27 -3.24
N LEU A 123 4.73 0.73 -2.60
CA LEU A 123 6.00 0.00 -2.58
C LEU A 123 5.83 -1.38 -1.91
N PHE A 124 5.12 -1.43 -0.78
CA PHE A 124 4.75 -2.69 -0.11
C PHE A 124 3.89 -3.59 -0.99
N VAL A 125 2.92 -3.04 -1.74
CA VAL A 125 2.12 -3.82 -2.71
C VAL A 125 3.03 -4.46 -3.77
N LEU A 126 4.01 -3.74 -4.30
CA LEU A 126 4.98 -4.32 -5.26
C LEU A 126 5.85 -5.40 -4.60
N HIS A 127 6.31 -5.16 -3.38
CA HIS A 127 7.04 -6.16 -2.59
C HIS A 127 6.22 -7.44 -2.39
N ALA A 128 4.96 -7.30 -1.99
CA ALA A 128 4.03 -8.42 -1.82
C ALA A 128 3.83 -9.20 -3.12
N LEU A 129 3.69 -8.51 -4.26
CA LEU A 129 3.60 -9.13 -5.58
C LEU A 129 4.85 -9.97 -5.89
N TYR A 130 6.04 -9.44 -5.64
CA TYR A 130 7.29 -10.13 -6.00
C TYR A 130 7.66 -11.25 -5.03
N LYS A 131 7.30 -11.10 -3.76
CA LYS A 131 7.62 -12.06 -2.70
C LYS A 131 6.60 -13.21 -2.64
N ALA A 132 5.32 -12.89 -2.66
CA ALA A 132 4.22 -13.85 -2.49
C ALA A 132 3.06 -13.50 -3.45
N PRO A 133 3.25 -13.69 -4.78
CA PRO A 133 2.27 -13.30 -5.81
C PRO A 133 0.92 -14.04 -5.72
N GLU A 134 0.85 -15.13 -4.96
CA GLU A 134 -0.36 -15.93 -4.75
C GLU A 134 -1.15 -15.51 -3.50
N SER A 135 -0.66 -14.51 -2.73
CA SER A 135 -1.35 -14.02 -1.53
C SER A 135 -2.59 -13.19 -1.84
N PHE A 136 -2.66 -12.58 -3.02
CA PHE A 136 -3.80 -11.78 -3.48
C PHE A 136 -4.04 -11.98 -4.97
N ASP A 137 -5.29 -11.84 -5.41
CA ASP A 137 -5.65 -11.92 -6.83
C ASP A 137 -5.35 -10.60 -7.57
N ALA A 138 -5.33 -9.48 -6.85
CA ALA A 138 -5.07 -8.14 -7.40
C ALA A 138 -4.10 -7.31 -6.55
N TYR A 139 -3.13 -6.67 -7.22
CA TYR A 139 -2.15 -5.76 -6.61
C TYR A 139 -2.33 -4.35 -7.18
N LEU A 140 -2.80 -3.43 -6.34
CA LEU A 140 -3.26 -2.09 -6.73
C LEU A 140 -2.32 -1.02 -6.13
N ALA A 141 -1.28 -0.66 -6.87
CA ALA A 141 -0.22 0.25 -6.45
C ALA A 141 -0.44 1.67 -6.99
N ALA A 142 -0.75 2.62 -6.10
CA ALA A 142 -0.87 4.03 -6.42
C ALA A 142 0.38 4.83 -5.99
N SER A 143 1.00 5.52 -6.93
CA SER A 143 2.22 6.30 -6.74
C SER A 143 3.31 5.51 -5.99
N PRO A 144 3.67 4.28 -6.44
CA PRO A 144 4.66 3.45 -5.75
C PRO A 144 5.99 4.16 -5.64
N SER A 145 6.55 4.19 -4.43
CA SER A 145 7.87 4.76 -4.16
C SER A 145 9.00 3.87 -4.66
N ILE A 146 9.00 3.57 -5.96
CA ILE A 146 10.01 2.74 -6.65
C ILE A 146 11.40 3.33 -6.46
N TRP A 147 11.53 4.66 -6.42
CA TRP A 147 12.77 5.37 -6.17
C TRP A 147 13.42 5.07 -4.81
N TRP A 148 12.68 4.49 -3.87
CA TRP A 148 13.16 4.20 -2.53
C TRP A 148 14.41 3.31 -2.56
N ASN A 149 15.39 3.67 -1.73
CA ASN A 149 16.66 2.94 -1.57
C ASN A 149 17.33 2.59 -2.90
N GLU A 150 17.55 3.59 -3.76
CA GLU A 150 18.23 3.41 -5.06
C GLU A 150 17.53 2.38 -5.95
N GLU A 151 16.19 2.44 -5.99
CA GLU A 151 15.37 1.53 -6.79
C GLU A 151 15.53 0.05 -6.41
N PHE A 152 15.78 -0.23 -5.11
CA PHE A 152 15.96 -1.59 -4.56
C PHE A 152 14.89 -2.58 -5.02
N ILE A 153 13.64 -2.11 -5.15
CA ILE A 153 12.51 -2.95 -5.57
C ILE A 153 12.73 -3.65 -6.92
N LEU A 154 13.56 -3.09 -7.80
CA LEU A 154 13.93 -3.70 -9.09
C LEU A 154 14.72 -5.01 -8.91
N GLN A 155 15.43 -5.18 -7.79
CA GLN A 155 16.10 -6.43 -7.47
C GLN A 155 15.11 -7.54 -7.12
N GLU A 156 14.01 -7.20 -6.43
CA GLU A 156 12.92 -8.14 -6.16
C GLU A 156 12.14 -8.45 -7.43
N GLU A 157 11.91 -7.45 -8.28
CA GLU A 157 11.32 -7.61 -9.60
C GLU A 157 12.11 -8.61 -10.45
N GLN A 158 13.44 -8.50 -10.48
CA GLN A 158 14.30 -9.42 -11.23
C GLN A 158 14.13 -10.88 -10.74
N LYS A 159 14.12 -11.09 -9.42
CA LYS A 159 13.86 -12.43 -8.84
C LYS A 159 12.48 -12.94 -9.21
N PHE A 160 11.49 -12.06 -9.29
CA PHE A 160 10.12 -12.39 -9.71
C PHE A 160 10.05 -12.78 -11.20
N HIS A 161 10.77 -12.10 -12.09
CA HIS A 161 10.91 -12.48 -13.51
C HIS A 161 11.52 -13.88 -13.68
N ASP A 162 12.49 -14.23 -12.84
CA ASP A 162 13.18 -15.53 -12.88
C ASP A 162 12.33 -16.69 -12.33
N ARG A 163 11.18 -16.41 -11.70
CA ARG A 163 10.27 -17.46 -11.20
C ARG A 163 9.73 -18.32 -12.33
N LYS A 164 9.26 -19.51 -11.98
CA LYS A 164 8.41 -20.30 -12.90
C LYS A 164 7.07 -19.59 -13.05
N GLU A 165 6.47 -19.76 -14.22
CA GLU A 165 5.11 -19.27 -14.48
C GLU A 165 4.14 -19.78 -13.41
N LEU A 166 3.30 -18.87 -12.92
CA LEU A 166 2.30 -19.17 -11.90
C LEU A 166 1.06 -19.79 -12.53
N TYR A 167 0.39 -20.65 -11.77
CA TYR A 167 -0.90 -21.21 -12.18
C TYR A 167 -2.00 -20.14 -12.13
N HIS A 168 -2.10 -19.45 -10.99
CA HIS A 168 -2.94 -18.27 -10.84
C HIS A 168 -2.09 -17.02 -11.04
N LYS A 169 -2.43 -16.20 -12.03
CA LYS A 169 -1.66 -14.99 -12.35
C LYS A 169 -2.42 -13.77 -11.83
N PRO A 170 -1.86 -13.03 -10.85
CA PRO A 170 -2.53 -11.85 -10.33
C PRO A 170 -2.64 -10.75 -11.39
N ILE A 171 -3.60 -9.85 -11.19
CA ILE A 171 -3.74 -8.63 -11.97
C ILE A 171 -3.10 -7.45 -11.25
N VAL A 172 -2.47 -6.55 -12.00
CA VAL A 172 -1.75 -5.40 -11.43
C VAL A 172 -2.34 -4.11 -11.92
N TRP A 173 -2.53 -3.16 -11.02
CA TRP A 173 -2.80 -1.78 -11.36
C TRP A 173 -1.68 -0.88 -10.82
N LEU A 174 -1.02 -0.16 -11.74
CA LEU A 174 -0.14 0.97 -11.44
C LEU A 174 -0.81 2.32 -11.77
N SER A 175 -0.79 3.25 -10.83
CA SER A 175 -1.22 4.63 -11.08
C SER A 175 -0.30 5.67 -10.47
N TYR A 176 -0.39 6.91 -10.96
CA TYR A 176 0.31 8.06 -10.40
C TYR A 176 -0.34 9.37 -10.87
N GLY A 177 -0.05 10.47 -10.17
CA GLY A 177 -0.39 11.83 -10.57
C GLY A 177 0.71 12.44 -11.42
N CYS A 178 0.38 13.06 -12.55
CA CYS A 178 1.38 13.62 -13.46
C CYS A 178 2.21 14.74 -12.81
N LEU A 179 1.62 15.50 -11.87
CA LEU A 179 2.32 16.58 -11.17
C LEU A 179 3.32 16.09 -10.12
N GLU A 180 3.40 14.78 -9.86
CA GLU A 180 4.43 14.20 -9.00
C GLU A 180 5.84 14.36 -9.58
N GLN A 181 5.96 14.21 -10.91
CA GLN A 181 7.23 14.36 -11.62
C GLN A 181 7.35 15.70 -12.35
N ALA A 182 6.22 16.28 -12.77
CA ALA A 182 6.16 17.60 -13.42
C ALA A 182 5.42 18.61 -12.53
N PRO A 183 5.98 19.01 -11.37
CA PRO A 183 5.29 19.92 -10.46
C PRO A 183 5.09 21.30 -11.09
N VAL A 184 3.92 21.89 -10.83
CA VAL A 184 3.62 23.28 -11.15
C VAL A 184 3.83 24.14 -9.91
N ARG A 185 4.39 25.35 -10.09
CA ARG A 185 4.64 26.28 -8.99
C ARG A 185 3.34 26.75 -8.35
N GLU A 186 3.28 26.68 -7.03
CA GLU A 186 2.10 27.10 -6.27
C GLU A 186 2.17 28.59 -5.93
N SER A 187 1.01 29.24 -5.76
CA SER A 187 0.94 30.69 -5.53
C SER A 187 1.62 31.15 -4.25
N HIS A 188 1.73 30.28 -3.26
CA HIS A 188 2.36 30.53 -1.97
C HIS A 188 3.85 30.14 -1.94
N GLU A 189 4.38 29.57 -3.02
CA GLU A 189 5.73 29.01 -3.09
C GLU A 189 6.73 30.04 -3.66
N ASN A 190 7.83 30.26 -2.95
CA ASN A 190 8.94 31.05 -3.48
C ASN A 190 9.76 30.26 -4.52
N GLU A 191 10.67 30.93 -5.23
CA GLU A 191 11.42 30.29 -6.32
C GLU A 191 12.33 29.16 -5.84
N GLU A 192 13.02 29.35 -4.70
CA GLU A 192 13.90 28.34 -4.12
C GLU A 192 13.12 27.08 -3.70
N GLN A 193 11.97 27.25 -3.05
CA GLN A 193 11.09 26.15 -2.67
C GLN A 193 10.63 25.35 -3.90
N PHE A 194 10.22 26.06 -4.95
CA PHE A 194 9.78 25.43 -6.21
C PHE A 194 10.90 24.64 -6.87
N LEU A 195 12.10 25.24 -7.00
CA LEU A 195 13.25 24.56 -7.59
C LEU A 195 13.66 23.32 -6.78
N ASN A 196 13.65 23.41 -5.45
CA ASN A 196 13.90 22.25 -4.58
C ASN A 196 12.87 21.14 -4.80
N ARG A 197 11.59 21.48 -4.99
CA ARG A 197 10.54 20.50 -5.31
C ARG A 197 10.75 19.87 -6.70
N VAL A 198 11.09 20.68 -7.72
CA VAL A 198 11.43 20.19 -9.07
C VAL A 198 12.61 19.21 -9.02
N HIS A 199 13.67 19.53 -8.26
CA HIS A 199 14.82 18.64 -8.11
C HIS A 199 14.42 17.29 -7.49
N ARG A 200 13.68 17.31 -6.38
CA ARG A 200 13.20 16.08 -5.73
C ARG A 200 12.27 15.27 -6.64
N SER A 201 11.36 15.92 -7.36
CA SER A 201 10.45 15.26 -8.32
C SER A 201 11.22 14.55 -9.44
N ARG A 202 12.30 15.16 -9.93
CA ARG A 202 13.17 14.54 -10.94
C ARG A 202 13.97 13.36 -10.39
N GLU A 203 14.45 13.43 -9.15
CA GLU A 203 15.16 12.32 -8.51
C GLU A 203 14.22 11.12 -8.27
N ARG A 204 12.97 11.38 -7.88
CA ARG A 204 11.99 10.32 -7.57
C ARG A 204 11.38 9.66 -8.81
N ARG A 205 11.45 10.32 -9.97
CA ARG A 205 11.01 9.78 -11.28
C ARG A 205 9.67 9.04 -11.25
N MET A 206 8.66 9.58 -10.54
CA MET A 206 7.43 8.82 -10.25
C MET A 206 6.72 8.30 -11.52
N ALA A 207 6.52 9.18 -12.49
CA ALA A 207 5.80 8.85 -13.72
C ALA A 207 6.59 7.83 -14.55
N ASP A 208 7.88 8.11 -14.79
CA ASP A 208 8.73 7.24 -15.60
C ASP A 208 8.90 5.87 -14.94
N ASN A 209 9.13 5.82 -13.62
CA ASN A 209 9.27 4.55 -12.91
C ASN A 209 7.99 3.72 -12.95
N CYS A 210 6.80 4.34 -12.87
CA CYS A 210 5.54 3.62 -13.04
C CYS A 210 5.35 3.11 -14.47
N ASP A 211 5.72 3.90 -15.48
CA ASP A 211 5.60 3.53 -16.89
C ASP A 211 6.55 2.39 -17.25
N ASP A 212 7.81 2.51 -16.87
CA ASP A 212 8.84 1.50 -17.06
C ASP A 212 8.44 0.18 -16.36
N MET A 213 7.93 0.27 -15.12
CA MET A 213 7.46 -0.89 -14.38
C MET A 213 6.24 -1.55 -15.05
N ALA A 214 5.28 -0.76 -15.53
CA ALA A 214 4.10 -1.31 -16.20
C ALA A 214 4.48 -2.07 -17.47
N LEU A 215 5.44 -1.56 -18.25
CA LEU A 215 5.97 -2.23 -19.43
C LEU A 215 6.65 -3.56 -19.06
N ARG A 216 7.52 -3.57 -18.04
CA ARG A 216 8.19 -4.81 -17.60
C ARG A 216 7.19 -5.85 -17.07
N LEU A 217 6.17 -5.43 -16.33
CA LEU A 217 5.13 -6.35 -15.83
C LEU A 217 4.21 -6.88 -16.93
N LEU A 218 3.98 -6.13 -18.01
CA LEU A 218 3.23 -6.62 -19.17
C LEU A 218 3.93 -7.78 -19.88
N GLU A 219 5.27 -7.82 -19.84
CA GLU A 219 6.09 -8.88 -20.42
C GLU A 219 6.31 -10.05 -19.46
N ASN A 220 5.93 -9.91 -18.19
CA ASN A 220 6.17 -10.91 -17.16
C ASN A 220 5.14 -12.05 -17.22
N LYS A 221 5.63 -13.29 -17.34
CA LYS A 221 4.78 -14.50 -17.45
C LYS A 221 3.96 -14.83 -16.19
N CYS A 222 4.30 -14.28 -15.04
CA CYS A 222 3.61 -14.49 -13.77
C CYS A 222 2.47 -13.50 -13.55
N VAL A 223 2.32 -12.46 -14.38
CA VAL A 223 1.26 -11.45 -14.28
C VAL A 223 0.18 -11.71 -15.33
N GLY A 224 -1.09 -11.64 -14.94
CA GLY A 224 -2.22 -11.93 -15.82
C GLY A 224 -2.62 -10.72 -16.66
N SER A 225 -2.65 -9.54 -16.05
CA SER A 225 -2.89 -8.28 -16.76
C SER A 225 -2.33 -7.09 -15.98
N VAL A 226 -1.98 -6.02 -16.70
CA VAL A 226 -1.52 -4.76 -16.10
C VAL A 226 -2.40 -3.62 -16.59
N LYS A 227 -2.89 -2.79 -15.66
CA LYS A 227 -3.51 -1.50 -15.94
C LYS A 227 -2.58 -0.39 -15.48
N ARG A 228 -2.22 0.52 -16.39
CA ARG A 228 -1.55 1.78 -16.06
C ARG A 228 -2.57 2.92 -16.12
N ARG A 229 -2.59 3.80 -15.12
CA ARG A 229 -3.40 5.03 -15.14
C ARG A 229 -2.63 6.25 -14.62
N ALA A 230 -2.50 7.27 -15.46
CA ALA A 230 -1.99 8.58 -15.05
C ALA A 230 -3.16 9.53 -14.78
N TYR A 231 -3.05 10.34 -13.73
CA TYR A 231 -4.01 11.38 -13.38
C TYR A 231 -3.38 12.75 -13.65
N GLU A 232 -3.92 13.46 -14.64
CA GLU A 232 -3.26 14.62 -15.28
C GLU A 232 -2.97 15.78 -14.33
N ASP A 233 -3.95 16.14 -13.49
CA ASP A 233 -3.87 17.33 -12.63
C ASP A 233 -3.58 17.00 -11.15
N GLU A 234 -3.17 15.77 -10.86
CA GLU A 234 -3.00 15.30 -9.48
C GLU A 234 -1.53 15.34 -9.04
N TYR A 235 -1.30 15.76 -7.80
CA TYR A 235 -0.03 15.61 -7.09
C TYR A 235 -0.08 14.40 -6.16
N HIS A 236 1.04 14.12 -5.47
CA HIS A 236 1.22 12.90 -4.68
C HIS A 236 0.11 12.65 -3.65
N GLY A 237 -0.43 13.70 -3.02
CA GLY A 237 -1.49 13.58 -2.03
C GLY A 237 -2.89 13.57 -2.62
N SER A 238 -3.16 14.37 -3.65
CA SER A 238 -4.51 14.49 -4.21
C SER A 238 -4.92 13.27 -5.05
N VAL A 239 -3.94 12.58 -5.65
CA VAL A 239 -4.18 11.36 -6.46
C VAL A 239 -4.80 10.21 -5.65
N ILE A 240 -4.65 10.19 -4.33
CA ILE A 240 -5.07 9.07 -3.47
C ILE A 240 -6.54 8.71 -3.70
N ALA A 241 -7.44 9.71 -3.66
CA ALA A 241 -8.88 9.47 -3.80
C ALA A 241 -9.24 8.95 -5.20
N GLY A 242 -8.69 9.58 -6.24
CA GLY A 242 -8.89 9.16 -7.63
C GLY A 242 -8.35 7.76 -7.91
N ALA A 243 -7.15 7.45 -7.39
CA ALA A 243 -6.48 6.17 -7.53
C ALA A 243 -7.20 5.05 -6.79
N LEU A 244 -7.66 5.27 -5.56
CA LEU A 244 -8.42 4.28 -4.79
C LEU A 244 -9.80 4.03 -5.41
N SER A 245 -10.54 5.08 -5.77
CA SER A 245 -11.86 4.95 -6.39
C SER A 245 -11.79 4.24 -7.73
N GLY A 246 -10.81 4.63 -8.55
CA GLY A 246 -10.45 3.88 -9.73
C GLY A 246 -10.20 2.43 -9.33
N ALA A 247 -9.20 2.23 -8.46
CA ALA A 247 -8.77 1.04 -7.73
C ALA A 247 -9.76 -0.12 -7.80
N ILE A 248 -10.78 0.15 -6.99
CA ILE A 248 -11.90 -0.71 -6.67
C ILE A 248 -12.78 -0.95 -7.89
N GLY A 249 -13.07 0.09 -8.69
CA GLY A 249 -13.91 -0.03 -9.87
C GLY A 249 -13.36 -1.03 -10.90
N TRP A 250 -12.07 -0.94 -11.22
CA TRP A 250 -11.43 -1.89 -12.14
C TRP A 250 -11.33 -3.30 -11.56
N PHE A 251 -11.00 -3.41 -10.26
CA PHE A 251 -10.94 -4.71 -9.59
C PHE A 251 -12.29 -5.43 -9.67
N LEU A 252 -13.39 -4.76 -9.30
CA LEU A 252 -14.73 -5.34 -9.35
C LEU A 252 -15.19 -5.69 -10.77
N GLU A 253 -14.82 -4.88 -11.77
CA GLU A 253 -15.08 -5.20 -13.18
C GLU A 253 -14.38 -6.50 -13.60
N LYS A 254 -13.13 -6.70 -13.17
CA LYS A 254 -12.37 -7.93 -13.45
C LYS A 254 -12.90 -9.13 -12.69
N SER A 255 -13.37 -8.94 -11.45
CA SER A 255 -14.01 -9.99 -10.66
C SER A 255 -15.32 -10.49 -11.26
N ALA A 256 -16.09 -9.63 -11.93
CA ALA A 256 -17.38 -10.00 -12.52
C ALA A 256 -17.26 -10.91 -13.76
N HIS A 257 -16.06 -11.05 -14.32
CA HIS A 257 -15.78 -11.80 -15.55
C HIS A 257 -14.88 -13.03 -15.35
N ALA A 258 -14.51 -13.34 -14.11
CA ALA A 258 -13.71 -14.50 -13.73
C ALA A 258 -14.60 -15.64 -13.20
#